data_AF-A0A940QR25-F1
#
_entry.id   AF-A0A940QR25-F1
#
_cell.length_a   1.000
_cell.length_b   1.000
_cell.length_c   1.000
_cell.angle_alpha   90.00
_cell.angle_beta   90.00
_cell.angle_gamma   90.00
#
_symmetry.space_group_name_H-M   'P 1'
#
loop_
_entity.id
_entity.type
_entity.pdbx_description
1 polymer ?
#
loop_
_entity_poly.entity_id
_entity_poly.type
_entity_poly.pdbx_seq_one_letter_code
_entity_poly.pdbx_strand_id
1 'polypeptide(L)'
;MAKCATCSERQGDRFCPGLKASICSLCCGTKREKEILCDGACEYLKKGKAYQLGREIEKKVTSDLQAETSDVFEMDEVAAFVMALEVFFVDQFYKDEEVSDNHIYEGLTKIYASQKGILRGLEGENKSEESIFKMFSEVTKRFSNLSEELKARAILRMIKSVRSSSSVILGNRNYLEMIYSQHTGKGKWAALFQKLESSG
;
A
#
# COMPACT_ATOMS: atom_id res chain seq x y z
N MET A 1 14.01 29.41 24.17
CA MET A 1 13.95 28.07 23.55
C MET A 1 15.15 27.27 24.02
N ALA A 2 14.98 26.00 24.39
CA ALA A 2 16.10 25.16 24.83
C ALA A 2 17.00 24.81 23.63
N LYS A 3 18.32 24.83 23.85
CA LYS A 3 19.29 24.31 22.89
C LYS A 3 19.25 22.77 22.90
N CYS A 4 19.63 22.17 21.78
CA CYS A 4 19.75 20.73 21.65
C CYS A 4 20.72 20.19 22.71
N ALA A 5 20.27 19.25 23.54
CA ALA A 5 21.09 18.65 24.59
C ALA A 5 22.29 17.83 24.06
N THR A 6 22.31 17.50 22.76
CA THR A 6 23.37 16.68 22.15
C THR A 6 24.44 17.50 21.42
N CYS A 7 24.06 18.58 20.74
CA CYS A 7 25.02 19.41 19.99
C CYS A 7 25.19 20.82 20.52
N SER A 8 24.29 21.31 21.38
CA SER A 8 24.31 22.68 21.93
C SER A 8 24.31 23.84 20.90
N GLU A 9 24.20 23.53 19.62
CA GLU A 9 24.23 24.49 18.51
C GLU A 9 22.83 24.81 17.99
N ARG A 10 22.00 23.78 17.78
CA ARG A 10 20.67 23.90 17.17
C ARG A 10 19.57 23.99 18.22
N GLN A 11 18.41 24.48 17.82
CA GLN A 11 17.20 24.45 18.66
C GLN A 11 16.79 23.01 18.97
N GLY A 12 16.46 22.73 20.23
CA GLY A 12 15.88 21.46 20.65
C GLY A 12 14.36 21.48 20.40
N ASP A 13 13.96 21.02 19.21
CA ASP A 13 12.57 20.99 18.74
C ASP A 13 11.84 19.67 19.04
N ARG A 14 12.55 18.65 19.56
CA ARG A 14 12.00 17.33 19.87
C ARG A 14 12.35 16.91 21.28
N PHE A 15 11.37 16.48 22.07
CA PHE A 15 11.67 15.83 23.35
C PHE A 15 12.18 14.41 23.11
N CYS A 16 13.35 14.07 23.66
CA CYS A 16 13.93 12.73 23.59
C CYS A 16 13.72 12.00 24.92
N PRO A 17 12.89 10.93 24.95
CA PRO A 17 12.67 10.15 26.17
C PRO A 17 13.95 9.50 26.72
N GLY A 18 14.82 9.01 25.82
CA GLY A 18 16.07 8.33 26.20
C GLY A 18 17.10 9.25 26.89
N LEU A 19 17.11 10.54 26.53
CA LEU A 19 17.98 11.55 27.16
C LEU A 19 17.26 12.42 28.19
N LYS A 20 15.93 12.27 28.31
CA LYS A 20 15.05 13.14 29.12
C LYS A 20 15.27 14.63 28.85
N ALA A 21 15.57 14.99 27.60
CA ALA A 21 15.94 16.35 27.21
C ALA A 21 15.52 16.66 25.77
N SER A 22 15.42 17.95 25.44
CA SER A 22 15.11 18.40 24.09
C SER A 22 16.34 18.33 23.18
N ILE A 23 16.19 17.71 22.02
CA ILE A 23 17.25 17.59 20.99
C ILE A 23 16.73 18.09 19.64
N CYS A 24 17.65 18.44 18.74
CA CYS A 24 17.27 18.85 17.39
C CYS A 24 16.93 17.63 16.51
N SER A 25 16.10 17.85 15.50
CA SER A 25 15.74 16.86 14.48
C SER A 25 16.94 16.13 13.84
N LEU A 26 18.05 16.82 13.57
CA LEU A 26 19.25 16.21 13.00
C LEU A 26 19.91 15.23 13.98
N CYS A 27 20.17 15.66 15.23
CA CYS A 27 20.75 14.78 16.24
C CYS A 27 19.83 13.58 16.52
N CYS A 28 18.51 13.80 16.58
CA CYS A 28 17.52 12.73 16.69
C CYS A 28 17.64 11.70 15.55
N GLY A 29 17.78 12.16 14.29
CA GLY A 29 17.88 11.27 13.14
C GLY A 29 19.22 10.53 13.00
N THR A 30 20.33 11.18 13.32
CA THR A 30 21.67 10.61 13.11
C THR A 30 22.15 9.75 14.26
N LYS A 31 21.70 10.04 15.49
CA LYS A 31 22.19 9.40 16.72
C LYS A 31 21.22 8.40 17.35
N ARG A 32 19.95 8.36 16.94
CA ARG A 32 18.96 7.36 17.43
C ARG A 32 19.48 5.94 17.23
N GLU A 33 19.28 5.07 18.23
CA GLU A 33 19.69 3.65 18.24
C GLU A 33 21.19 3.39 18.03
N LYS A 34 22.02 4.43 17.90
CA LYS A 34 23.48 4.34 17.73
C LYS A 34 24.20 4.88 18.95
N GLU A 35 23.93 6.14 19.28
CA GLU A 35 24.52 6.83 20.44
C GLU A 35 23.46 7.14 21.50
N ILE A 36 22.18 7.15 21.11
CA ILE A 36 21.05 7.38 22.01
C ILE A 36 20.35 6.05 22.25
N LEU A 37 20.24 5.65 23.52
CA LEU A 37 19.37 4.56 23.97
C LEU A 37 17.91 5.01 23.80
N CYS A 38 17.36 4.75 22.63
CA CYS A 38 15.98 5.14 22.33
C CYS A 38 14.99 4.20 23.01
N ASP A 39 14.03 4.80 23.70
CA ASP A 39 12.90 4.10 24.28
C ASP A 39 11.88 3.68 23.20
N GLY A 40 11.22 2.53 23.38
CA GLY A 40 10.19 2.02 22.48
C GLY A 40 8.95 2.92 22.37
N ALA A 41 8.70 3.78 23.36
CA ALA A 41 7.64 4.79 23.35
C ALA A 41 8.01 6.05 22.52
N CYS A 42 9.24 6.16 22.01
CA CYS A 42 9.66 7.32 21.21
C CYS A 42 8.90 7.41 19.87
N GLU A 43 8.01 8.40 19.75
CA GLU A 43 7.21 8.60 18.53
C GLU A 43 8.07 8.88 17.29
N TYR A 44 9.17 9.62 17.45
CA TYR A 44 10.10 9.90 16.34
C TYR A 44 10.85 8.66 15.89
N LEU A 45 11.09 7.71 16.81
CA LEU A 45 11.66 6.42 16.45
C LEU A 45 10.63 5.59 15.67
N LYS A 46 9.39 5.48 16.17
CA LYS A 46 8.31 4.76 15.50
C LYS A 46 8.05 5.29 14.09
N LYS A 47 7.84 6.61 13.94
CA LYS A 47 7.69 7.27 12.63
C LYS A 47 8.89 7.06 11.72
N GLY A 48 10.09 7.09 12.30
CA GLY A 48 11.33 6.81 11.59
C GLY A 48 11.43 5.40 11.01
N LYS A 49 11.05 4.39 11.79
CA LYS A 49 11.01 2.99 11.36
C LYS A 49 9.93 2.76 10.32
N ALA A 50 8.72 3.28 10.54
CA ALA A 50 7.62 3.20 9.58
C ALA A 50 8.00 3.81 8.22
N TYR A 51 8.64 5.00 8.22
CA TYR A 51 9.12 5.62 6.97
C TYR A 51 10.19 4.77 6.27
N GLN A 52 11.17 4.22 7.00
CA GLN A 52 12.20 3.37 6.41
C GLN A 52 11.61 2.09 5.83
N LEU A 53 10.68 1.46 6.54
CA LEU A 53 9.96 0.27 6.09
C LEU A 53 9.15 0.57 4.82
N GLY A 54 8.40 1.66 4.78
CA GLY A 54 7.66 2.08 3.58
C GLY A 54 8.59 2.29 2.36
N ARG A 55 9.78 2.87 2.57
CA ARG A 55 10.78 3.03 1.51
C ARG A 55 11.37 1.71 1.02
N GLU A 56 11.58 0.75 1.93
CA GLU A 56 12.06 -0.59 1.59
C GLU A 56 11.01 -1.35 0.75
N ILE A 57 9.74 -1.30 1.17
CA ILE A 57 8.63 -1.91 0.46
C ILE A 57 8.49 -1.30 -0.94
N GLU A 58 8.44 0.03 -1.06
CA GLU A 58 8.32 0.70 -2.37
C GLU A 58 9.48 0.36 -3.31
N LYS A 59 10.71 0.28 -2.77
CA LYS A 59 11.89 -0.13 -3.54
C LYS A 59 11.74 -1.56 -4.05
N LYS A 60 11.25 -2.48 -3.21
CA LYS A 60 11.01 -3.87 -3.61
C LYS A 60 9.93 -3.98 -4.68
N VAL A 61 8.77 -3.36 -4.46
CA VAL A 61 7.66 -3.32 -5.43
C VAL A 61 8.14 -2.80 -6.78
N THR A 62 8.86 -1.67 -6.79
CA THR A 62 9.38 -1.08 -8.03
C THR A 62 10.37 -2.01 -8.74
N SER A 63 11.31 -2.61 -7.99
CA SER A 63 12.29 -3.55 -8.53
C SER A 63 11.61 -4.77 -9.16
N ASP A 64 10.63 -5.34 -8.47
CA ASP A 64 9.98 -6.58 -8.92
C ASP A 64 9.03 -6.31 -10.09
N LEU A 65 8.37 -5.14 -10.12
CA LEU A 65 7.60 -4.69 -11.29
C LEU A 65 8.46 -4.53 -12.54
N GLN A 66 9.71 -4.09 -12.39
CA GLN A 66 10.66 -3.96 -13.51
C GLN A 66 11.21 -5.31 -13.97
N ALA A 67 11.35 -6.27 -13.04
CA ALA A 67 11.83 -7.61 -13.34
C ALA A 67 10.76 -8.50 -13.97
N GLU A 68 9.48 -8.15 -13.83
CA GLU A 68 8.36 -8.91 -14.41
C GLU A 68 8.33 -8.74 -15.94
N THR A 69 8.60 -9.84 -16.65
CA THR A 69 8.68 -9.88 -18.12
C THR A 69 7.46 -10.53 -18.77
N SER A 70 6.56 -11.11 -17.98
CA SER A 70 5.36 -11.82 -18.46
C SER A 70 4.12 -11.34 -17.74
N ASP A 71 2.97 -11.25 -18.43
CA ASP A 71 1.72 -10.89 -17.74
C ASP A 71 1.09 -12.15 -17.13
N VAL A 72 1.16 -12.25 -15.81
CA VAL A 72 0.61 -13.38 -15.05
C VAL A 72 -0.92 -13.52 -15.18
N PHE A 73 -1.60 -12.46 -15.66
CA PHE A 73 -3.04 -12.49 -15.92
C PHE A 73 -3.42 -13.32 -17.16
N GLU A 74 -2.47 -13.74 -17.99
CA GLU A 74 -2.71 -14.70 -19.08
C GLU A 74 -3.09 -16.10 -18.56
N MET A 75 -2.87 -16.38 -17.27
CA MET A 75 -3.25 -17.63 -16.63
C MET A 75 -4.66 -17.54 -16.03
N ASP A 76 -5.59 -18.39 -16.49
CA ASP A 76 -7.00 -18.37 -16.06
C ASP A 76 -7.18 -18.48 -14.53
N GLU A 77 -6.37 -19.31 -13.87
CA GLU A 77 -6.43 -19.50 -12.42
C GLU A 77 -6.05 -18.22 -11.65
N VAL A 78 -5.11 -17.46 -12.21
CA VAL A 78 -4.65 -16.18 -11.65
C VAL A 78 -5.70 -15.10 -11.92
N ALA A 79 -6.25 -15.05 -13.14
CA ALA A 79 -7.34 -14.15 -13.49
C ALA A 79 -8.56 -14.37 -12.57
N ALA A 80 -8.92 -15.63 -12.29
CA ALA A 80 -9.99 -15.98 -11.37
C ALA A 80 -9.70 -15.54 -9.91
N PHE A 81 -8.45 -15.67 -9.46
CA PHE A 81 -8.02 -15.19 -8.14
C PHE A 81 -8.15 -13.66 -8.04
N VAL A 82 -7.67 -12.93 -9.03
CA VAL A 82 -7.74 -11.45 -9.10
C VAL A 82 -9.19 -10.99 -9.16
N MET A 83 -10.00 -11.61 -10.00
CA MET A 83 -11.43 -11.30 -10.13
C MET A 83 -12.17 -11.45 -8.80
N ALA A 84 -11.83 -12.46 -7.99
CA ALA A 84 -12.42 -12.62 -6.67
C ALA A 84 -12.08 -11.46 -5.70
N LEU A 85 -10.87 -10.88 -5.81
CA LEU A 85 -10.46 -9.70 -5.06
C LEU A 85 -11.16 -8.43 -5.58
N GLU A 86 -11.23 -8.25 -6.90
CA GLU A 86 -11.81 -7.07 -7.54
C GLU A 86 -13.32 -6.96 -7.31
N VAL A 87 -14.05 -8.08 -7.38
CA VAL A 87 -15.48 -8.12 -7.04
C VAL A 87 -15.70 -7.65 -5.61
N PHE A 88 -14.85 -8.06 -4.66
CA PHE A 88 -14.94 -7.57 -3.29
C PHE A 88 -14.66 -6.07 -3.19
N PHE A 89 -13.64 -5.55 -3.88
CA PHE A 89 -13.37 -4.11 -3.90
C PHE A 89 -14.54 -3.31 -4.44
N VAL A 90 -15.19 -3.80 -5.50
CA VAL A 90 -16.40 -3.18 -6.03
C VAL A 90 -17.52 -3.21 -4.99
N ASP A 91 -17.84 -4.38 -4.45
CA ASP A 91 -18.97 -4.56 -3.54
C ASP A 91 -18.82 -3.74 -2.24
N GLN A 92 -17.60 -3.68 -1.69
CA GLN A 92 -17.34 -2.98 -0.44
C GLN A 92 -17.04 -1.50 -0.62
N PHE A 93 -16.26 -1.11 -1.62
CA PHE A 93 -15.65 0.23 -1.66
C PHE A 93 -16.20 1.14 -2.77
N TYR A 94 -16.88 0.61 -3.79
CA TYR A 94 -17.33 1.46 -4.89
C TYR A 94 -18.32 2.54 -4.43
N LYS A 95 -19.22 2.20 -3.49
CA LYS A 95 -20.21 3.13 -2.91
C LYS A 95 -19.68 3.93 -1.72
N ASP A 96 -18.52 3.55 -1.19
CA ASP A 96 -17.90 4.26 -0.09
C ASP A 96 -17.02 5.39 -0.65
N GLU A 97 -17.48 6.63 -0.52
CA GLU A 97 -16.78 7.82 -1.03
C GLU A 97 -15.47 8.11 -0.29
N GLU A 98 -15.29 7.59 0.94
CA GLU A 98 -14.06 7.77 1.72
C GLU A 98 -12.92 6.87 1.22
N VAL A 99 -13.25 5.75 0.56
CA VAL A 99 -12.27 4.78 0.08
C VAL A 99 -11.78 5.09 -1.33
N SER A 100 -10.55 5.57 -1.43
CA SER A 100 -9.86 5.85 -2.69
C SER A 100 -8.99 4.70 -3.17
N ASP A 101 -8.55 4.77 -4.44
CA ASP A 101 -7.59 3.83 -5.02
C ASP A 101 -6.29 3.75 -4.20
N ASN A 102 -5.88 4.85 -3.54
CA ASN A 102 -4.71 4.85 -2.65
C ASN A 102 -4.87 3.88 -1.46
N HIS A 103 -6.07 3.72 -0.91
CA HIS A 103 -6.28 2.76 0.18
C HIS A 103 -6.12 1.32 -0.32
N ILE A 104 -6.58 1.04 -1.55
CA ILE A 104 -6.38 -0.27 -2.20
C ILE A 104 -4.89 -0.49 -2.47
N TYR A 105 -4.20 0.53 -2.99
CA TYR A 105 -2.76 0.50 -3.22
C TYR A 105 -1.97 0.18 -1.94
N GLU A 106 -2.25 0.88 -0.85
CA GLU A 106 -1.60 0.69 0.45
C GLU A 106 -1.84 -0.73 1.00
N GLY A 107 -3.09 -1.21 0.95
CA GLY A 107 -3.46 -2.56 1.37
C GLY A 107 -2.75 -3.64 0.55
N LEU A 108 -2.81 -3.57 -0.77
CA LEU A 108 -2.12 -4.53 -1.66
C LEU A 108 -0.61 -4.51 -1.46
N THR A 109 -0.02 -3.33 -1.25
CA THR A 109 1.42 -3.16 -1.02
C THR A 109 1.86 -3.81 0.29
N LYS A 110 1.07 -3.68 1.37
CA LYS A 110 1.33 -4.36 2.64
C LYS A 110 1.19 -5.89 2.52
N ILE A 111 0.18 -6.38 1.79
CA ILE A 111 0.01 -7.81 1.47
C ILE A 111 1.25 -8.34 0.75
N TYR A 112 1.67 -7.67 -0.31
CA TYR A 112 2.84 -8.07 -1.09
C TYR A 112 4.12 -8.09 -0.26
N ALA A 113 4.33 -7.04 0.54
CA ALA A 113 5.46 -6.96 1.46
C ALA A 113 5.47 -8.11 2.47
N SER A 114 4.28 -8.53 2.94
CA SER A 114 4.15 -9.67 3.85
C SER A 114 4.48 -10.99 3.18
N GLN A 115 4.01 -11.22 1.95
CA GLN A 115 4.34 -12.41 1.15
C GLN A 115 5.84 -12.52 0.84
N LYS A 116 6.52 -11.38 0.66
CA LYS A 116 7.98 -11.32 0.45
C LYS A 116 8.79 -11.29 1.75
N GLY A 117 8.14 -11.39 2.92
CA GLY A 117 8.80 -11.45 4.23
C GLY A 117 9.42 -10.15 4.73
N ILE A 118 9.13 -9.01 4.07
CA ILE A 118 9.59 -7.67 4.47
C ILE A 118 8.74 -7.16 5.65
N LEU A 119 7.42 -7.34 5.55
CA LEU A 119 6.48 -6.98 6.60
C LEU A 119 6.06 -8.22 7.39
N ARG A 120 6.19 -8.17 8.72
CA ARG A 120 5.75 -9.26 9.60
C ARG A 120 4.30 -9.05 9.97
N GLY A 121 3.43 -9.94 9.48
CA GLY A 121 1.99 -9.88 9.72
C GLY A 121 1.29 -8.75 8.94
N LEU A 122 -0.03 -8.71 9.09
CA LEU A 122 -0.89 -7.70 8.51
C LEU A 122 -1.76 -7.13 9.63
N GLU A 123 -1.46 -5.90 10.02
CA GLU A 123 -2.25 -5.13 11.00
C GLU A 123 -2.80 -3.90 10.26
N GLY A 124 -4.12 -3.76 10.25
CA GLY A 124 -4.78 -2.63 9.59
C GLY A 124 -4.63 -1.36 10.42
N GLU A 125 -4.25 -0.27 9.76
CA GLU A 125 -4.21 1.07 10.38
C GLU A 125 -5.56 1.79 10.26
N ASN A 126 -6.45 1.29 9.40
CA ASN A 126 -7.78 1.82 9.16
C ASN A 126 -8.75 0.69 8.74
N LYS A 127 -10.05 1.01 8.71
CA LYS A 127 -11.13 0.04 8.39
C LYS A 127 -10.99 -0.58 6.99
N SER A 128 -10.49 0.18 6.02
CA SER A 128 -10.31 -0.28 4.65
C SER A 128 -9.21 -1.33 4.59
N GLU A 129 -8.07 -1.08 5.23
CA GLU A 129 -6.98 -2.06 5.35
C GLU A 129 -7.42 -3.33 6.07
N GLU A 130 -8.11 -3.20 7.21
CA GLU A 130 -8.65 -4.36 7.94
C GLU A 130 -9.54 -5.23 7.04
N SER A 131 -10.43 -4.57 6.28
CA SER A 131 -11.34 -5.24 5.35
C SER A 131 -10.60 -5.93 4.20
N ILE A 132 -9.59 -5.27 3.62
CA ILE A 132 -8.74 -5.82 2.56
C ILE A 132 -7.96 -7.04 3.08
N PHE A 133 -7.35 -6.97 4.27
CA PHE A 133 -6.56 -8.08 4.82
C PHE A 133 -7.42 -9.29 5.17
N LYS A 134 -8.61 -9.05 5.73
CA LYS A 134 -9.58 -10.11 5.99
C LYS A 134 -10.00 -10.81 4.70
N MET A 135 -10.43 -10.05 3.69
CA MET A 135 -10.79 -10.59 2.38
C MET A 135 -9.63 -11.36 1.75
N PHE A 136 -8.42 -10.81 1.78
CA PHE A 136 -7.26 -11.46 1.19
C PHE A 136 -7.00 -12.84 1.83
N SER A 137 -7.17 -12.95 3.15
CA SER A 137 -7.10 -14.23 3.86
C SER A 137 -8.18 -15.21 3.40
N GLU A 138 -9.43 -14.75 3.24
CA GLU A 138 -10.55 -15.58 2.79
C GLU A 138 -10.37 -16.06 1.35
N VAL A 139 -10.00 -15.17 0.43
CA VAL A 139 -9.75 -15.51 -0.98
C VAL A 139 -8.53 -16.44 -1.09
N THR A 140 -7.44 -16.19 -0.37
CA THR A 140 -6.26 -17.05 -0.38
C THR A 140 -6.57 -18.49 0.06
N LYS A 141 -7.49 -18.67 1.03
CA LYS A 141 -7.98 -20.00 1.44
C LYS A 141 -8.82 -20.67 0.36
N ARG A 142 -9.69 -19.93 -0.32
CA ARG A 142 -10.49 -20.43 -1.45
C ARG A 142 -9.61 -20.88 -2.62
N PHE A 143 -8.52 -20.17 -2.86
CA PHE A 143 -7.55 -20.46 -3.92
C PHE A 143 -6.31 -21.18 -3.36
N SER A 144 -6.51 -22.19 -2.51
CA SER A 144 -5.42 -22.96 -1.88
C SER A 144 -4.54 -23.70 -2.89
N ASN A 145 -5.07 -24.03 -4.07
CA ASN A 145 -4.33 -24.72 -5.13
C ASN A 145 -3.39 -23.78 -5.91
N LEU A 146 -3.60 -22.47 -5.83
CA LEU A 146 -2.73 -21.50 -6.47
C LEU A 146 -1.47 -21.32 -5.62
N SER A 147 -0.29 -21.39 -6.24
CA SER A 147 0.98 -21.25 -5.50
C SER A 147 1.12 -19.86 -4.88
N GLU A 148 1.83 -19.77 -3.75
CA GLU A 148 2.10 -18.49 -3.08
C GLU A 148 2.86 -17.51 -3.98
N GLU A 149 3.73 -18.01 -4.86
CA GLU A 149 4.45 -17.16 -5.81
C GLU A 149 3.50 -16.57 -6.87
N LEU A 150 2.56 -17.36 -7.40
CA LEU A 150 1.55 -16.84 -8.33
C LEU A 150 0.61 -15.84 -7.65
N LYS A 151 0.21 -16.07 -6.39
CA LYS A 151 -0.55 -15.09 -5.61
C LYS A 151 0.23 -13.80 -5.45
N ALA A 152 1.51 -13.87 -5.10
CA ALA A 152 2.36 -12.68 -4.95
C ALA A 152 2.51 -11.91 -6.27
N ARG A 153 2.71 -12.60 -7.40
CA ARG A 153 2.75 -11.98 -8.73
C ARG A 153 1.41 -11.36 -9.12
N ALA A 154 0.29 -12.00 -8.78
CA ALA A 154 -1.06 -11.45 -8.99
C ALA A 154 -1.24 -10.12 -8.25
N ILE A 155 -0.89 -10.09 -6.96
CA ILE A 155 -0.95 -8.86 -6.14
C ILE A 155 -0.03 -7.78 -6.73
N LEU A 156 1.19 -8.13 -7.13
CA LEU A 156 2.13 -7.19 -7.77
C LEU A 156 1.56 -6.60 -9.07
N ARG A 157 0.91 -7.42 -9.89
CA ARG A 157 0.26 -6.99 -11.13
C ARG A 157 -0.96 -6.09 -10.87
N MET A 158 -1.74 -6.36 -9.81
CA MET A 158 -2.82 -5.48 -9.36
C MET A 158 -2.27 -4.13 -8.89
N ILE A 159 -1.19 -4.10 -8.11
CA ILE A 159 -0.51 -2.87 -7.70
C ILE A 159 -0.14 -2.03 -8.93
N LYS A 160 0.39 -2.66 -9.99
CA LYS A 160 0.66 -1.99 -11.27
C LYS A 160 -0.60 -1.36 -11.87
N SER A 161 -1.72 -2.10 -11.92
CA SER A 161 -3.00 -1.62 -12.44
C SER A 161 -3.50 -0.40 -11.67
N VAL A 162 -3.52 -0.47 -10.33
CA VAL A 162 -3.93 0.64 -9.47
C VAL A 162 -3.06 1.88 -9.75
N ARG A 163 -1.73 1.74 -9.74
CA ARG A 163 -0.80 2.85 -10.04
C ARG A 163 -1.03 3.47 -11.42
N SER A 164 -1.33 2.65 -12.43
CA SER A 164 -1.56 3.16 -13.80
C SER A 164 -2.88 3.89 -13.95
N SER A 165 -3.92 3.45 -13.21
CA SER A 165 -5.24 4.05 -13.26
C SER A 165 -5.35 5.29 -12.38
N SER A 166 -4.58 5.36 -11.28
CA SER A 166 -4.61 6.46 -10.31
C SER A 166 -3.45 7.43 -10.57
N SER A 167 -3.63 8.34 -11.51
CA SER A 167 -2.70 9.44 -11.77
C SER A 167 -3.29 10.78 -11.32
N VAL A 168 -2.44 11.80 -11.14
CA VAL A 168 -2.88 13.19 -10.87
C VAL A 168 -3.93 13.67 -11.90
N ILE A 169 -3.85 13.14 -13.12
CA ILE A 169 -4.74 13.48 -14.24
C ILE A 169 -6.06 12.69 -14.19
N LEU A 170 -6.01 11.41 -13.77
CA LEU A 170 -7.16 10.50 -13.81
C LEU A 170 -8.00 10.49 -12.52
N GLY A 171 -7.45 11.00 -11.42
CA GLY A 171 -8.11 11.04 -10.11
C GLY A 171 -7.91 9.76 -9.30
N ASN A 172 -8.17 9.85 -7.99
CA ASN A 172 -7.85 8.80 -7.01
C ASN A 172 -9.00 7.80 -6.79
N ARG A 173 -9.90 7.61 -7.76
CA ARG A 173 -10.98 6.58 -7.74
C ARG A 173 -11.15 5.89 -9.10
N ASN A 174 -10.20 6.10 -10.01
CA ASN A 174 -10.34 5.66 -11.38
C ASN A 174 -10.15 4.15 -11.53
N TYR A 175 -9.31 3.52 -10.69
CA TYR A 175 -9.21 2.06 -10.64
C TYR A 175 -10.54 1.44 -10.22
N LEU A 176 -11.14 1.92 -9.12
CA LEU A 176 -12.47 1.49 -8.66
C LEU A 176 -13.55 1.65 -9.73
N GLU A 177 -13.58 2.81 -10.41
CA GLU A 177 -14.51 3.06 -11.51
C GLU A 177 -14.29 2.13 -12.70
N MET A 178 -13.04 1.81 -13.04
CA MET A 178 -12.70 0.89 -14.11
C MET A 178 -13.20 -0.53 -13.81
N ILE A 179 -12.86 -1.08 -12.65
CA ILE A 179 -13.27 -2.45 -12.29
C ILE A 179 -14.79 -2.53 -12.09
N TYR A 180 -15.44 -1.48 -11.56
CA TYR A 180 -16.90 -1.43 -11.48
C TYR A 180 -17.54 -1.50 -12.86
N SER A 181 -17.01 -0.76 -13.84
CA SER A 181 -17.51 -0.81 -15.21
C SER A 181 -17.29 -2.17 -15.87
N GLN A 182 -16.15 -2.81 -15.65
CA GLN A 182 -15.87 -4.14 -16.16
C GLN A 182 -16.81 -5.21 -15.58
N HIS A 183 -17.10 -5.15 -14.27
CA HIS A 183 -17.94 -6.15 -13.62
C HIS A 183 -19.45 -5.95 -13.81
N THR A 184 -19.91 -4.69 -13.93
CA THR A 184 -21.34 -4.38 -13.95
C THR A 184 -21.88 -3.95 -15.31
N GLY A 185 -21.00 -3.60 -16.26
CA GLY A 185 -21.38 -2.95 -17.52
C GLY A 185 -21.97 -1.54 -17.34
N LYS A 186 -21.80 -0.92 -16.16
CA LYS A 186 -22.33 0.41 -15.80
C LYS A 186 -21.21 1.36 -15.40
N GLY A 187 -21.53 2.62 -15.13
CA GLY A 187 -20.54 3.60 -14.67
C GLY A 187 -19.83 4.33 -15.80
N LYS A 188 -18.82 5.13 -15.44
CA LYS A 188 -18.23 6.14 -16.34
C LYS A 188 -17.56 5.52 -17.55
N TRP A 189 -16.80 4.44 -17.38
CA TRP A 189 -16.06 3.80 -18.46
C TRP A 189 -16.99 3.03 -19.41
N ALA A 190 -17.98 2.31 -18.88
CA ALA A 190 -18.99 1.65 -19.72
C ALA A 190 -19.75 2.67 -20.60
N ALA A 191 -20.14 3.81 -20.03
CA ALA A 191 -20.80 4.89 -20.79
C ALA A 191 -19.87 5.53 -21.84
N LEU A 192 -18.56 5.64 -21.55
CA LEU A 192 -17.56 6.14 -22.49
C LEU A 192 -17.40 5.18 -23.68
N PHE A 193 -17.25 3.88 -23.42
CA PHE A 193 -17.07 2.87 -24.47
C PHE A 193 -18.29 2.79 -25.40
N GLN A 194 -19.51 2.81 -24.85
CA GLN A 194 -20.73 2.86 -25.65
C GLN A 194 -20.78 4.08 -26.59
N LYS A 195 -20.33 5.25 -26.11
CA LYS A 195 -20.26 6.47 -26.95
C LYS A 195 -19.25 6.32 -28.09
N LEU A 196 -18.07 5.74 -27.82
CA LEU A 196 -17.04 5.51 -28.83
C LEU A 196 -17.51 4.54 -29.92
N GLU A 197 -18.17 3.45 -29.53
CA GLU A 197 -18.76 2.48 -30.46
C GLU A 197 -19.88 3.09 -31.31
N SER A 198 -20.67 4.02 -30.76
CA SER A 198 -21.71 4.73 -31.50
C SER A 198 -21.20 5.85 -32.43
N SER A 199 -19.91 6.20 -32.34
CA SER A 199 -19.29 7.30 -33.11
C SER A 199 -18.37 6.80 -34.25
N GLY A 200 -18.20 5.48 -34.40
CA GLY A 200 -17.43 4.83 -35.46
C GLY A 200 -18.34 4.06 -36.42
#